data_AF-A0A225WCL2-F1
#
_entry.id   AF-A0A225WCL2-F1
#
_cell.length_a   1.000
_cell.length_b   1.000
_cell.length_c   1.000
_cell.angle_alpha   90.00
_cell.angle_beta   90.00
_cell.angle_gamma   90.00
#
_symmetry.space_group_name_H-M   'P 1'
#
loop_
_entity.id
_entity.type
_entity.pdbx_description
1 polymer ?
#
loop_
_entity_poly.entity_id
_entity_poly.type
_entity_poly.pdbx_seq_one_letter_code
_entity_poly.pdbx_strand_id
1 'polypeptide(L)'
;MRIHPKENLLERRILALDAFQTEVDLNPGVGGFNVTEGNILPAIPVPLHPGESLGLYEHRFLIWLKDFNETKDSLRGNPARERRLRMKFAYLRVQGSLFKLNELKLPNQM
;
A
#
# COMPACT_ATOMS: atom_id res chain seq x y z
N MET A 1 -0.82 -0.21 -25.31
CA MET A 1 -1.52 -0.45 -24.03
C MET A 1 -1.24 -1.88 -23.60
N ARG A 2 -0.59 -2.09 -22.44
CA ARG A 2 -0.43 -3.44 -21.87
C ARG A 2 -1.66 -3.73 -21.00
N ILE A 3 -2.40 -4.76 -21.40
CA ILE A 3 -3.64 -5.22 -20.77
C ILE A 3 -3.26 -6.29 -19.76
N HIS A 4 -3.63 -6.14 -18.48
CA HIS A 4 -3.36 -7.15 -17.45
C HIS A 4 -4.67 -7.89 -17.09
N PRO A 5 -4.80 -9.19 -17.41
CA PRO A 5 -5.91 -10.00 -16.93
C PRO A 5 -5.88 -10.12 -15.39
N LYS A 6 -6.97 -10.63 -14.79
CA LYS A 6 -7.16 -10.88 -13.34
C LYS A 6 -6.05 -11.72 -12.67
N GLU A 7 -5.09 -12.20 -13.43
CA GLU A 7 -3.94 -13.00 -13.01
C GLU A 7 -2.89 -12.18 -12.26
N ASN A 8 -2.95 -10.84 -12.32
CA ASN A 8 -1.96 -9.94 -11.70
C ASN A 8 -2.49 -9.13 -10.51
N LEU A 9 -3.28 -9.75 -9.63
CA LEU A 9 -3.84 -9.08 -8.43
C LEU A 9 -2.78 -8.38 -7.55
N LEU A 10 -1.57 -8.93 -7.52
CA LEU A 10 -0.45 -8.45 -6.70
C LEU A 10 0.63 -7.70 -7.49
N GLU A 11 0.35 -7.33 -8.74
CA GLU A 11 1.26 -6.49 -9.49
C GLU A 11 1.47 -5.16 -8.77
N ARG A 12 2.74 -4.75 -8.62
CA ARG A 12 3.14 -3.57 -7.85
C ARG A 12 3.81 -2.56 -8.78
N ARG A 13 3.48 -1.29 -8.60
CA ARG A 13 4.17 -0.16 -9.24
C ARG A 13 4.86 0.69 -8.18
N ILE A 14 6.16 0.88 -8.34
CA ILE A 14 6.97 1.70 -7.43
C ILE A 14 6.94 3.12 -7.93
N LEU A 15 6.67 4.06 -7.03
CA LEU A 15 6.59 5.49 -7.33
C LEU A 15 6.96 6.30 -6.09
N ALA A 16 7.30 7.57 -6.29
CA ALA A 16 7.54 8.48 -5.20
C ALA A 16 6.22 8.85 -4.50
N LEU A 17 6.30 9.14 -3.19
CA LEU A 17 5.14 9.48 -2.37
C LEU A 17 4.38 10.71 -2.88
N ASP A 18 5.11 11.74 -3.31
CA ASP A 18 4.55 13.00 -3.87
C ASP A 18 3.79 12.76 -5.18
N ALA A 19 4.32 11.87 -6.03
CA ALA A 19 3.64 11.41 -7.24
C ALA A 19 2.31 10.72 -6.89
N PHE A 20 2.32 9.84 -5.89
CA PHE A 20 1.11 9.17 -5.44
C PHE A 20 0.12 10.11 -4.72
N GLN A 21 0.62 11.08 -3.96
CA GLN A 21 -0.20 12.14 -3.35
C GLN A 21 -0.95 12.92 -4.42
N THR A 22 -0.25 13.34 -5.47
CA THR A 22 -0.87 14.01 -6.62
C THR A 22 -1.95 13.14 -7.29
N GLU A 23 -1.70 11.83 -7.48
CA GLU A 23 -2.71 10.91 -8.03
C GLU A 23 -3.97 10.83 -7.15
N VAL A 24 -3.81 10.82 -5.82
CA VAL A 24 -4.91 10.77 -4.86
C VAL A 24 -5.70 12.08 -4.85
N ASP A 25 -5.01 13.23 -4.87
CA ASP A 25 -5.63 14.55 -4.83
C ASP A 25 -6.42 14.85 -6.11
N LEU A 26 -5.94 14.37 -7.26
CA LEU A 26 -6.64 14.49 -8.55
C LEU A 26 -7.85 13.55 -8.68
N ASN A 27 -7.92 12.50 -7.86
CA ASN A 27 -8.98 11.48 -7.93
C ASN A 27 -9.64 11.22 -6.56
N PRO A 28 -10.28 12.22 -5.93
CA PRO A 28 -10.78 12.13 -4.55
C PRO A 28 -11.95 11.14 -4.35
N GLY A 29 -12.44 10.47 -5.40
CA GLY A 29 -13.49 9.44 -5.36
C GLY A 29 -13.05 8.02 -5.70
N VAL A 30 -11.81 7.82 -6.16
CA VAL A 30 -11.24 6.47 -6.43
C VAL A 30 -10.61 5.88 -5.16
N GLY A 31 -10.84 6.55 -4.02
CA GLY A 31 -10.45 6.16 -2.68
C GLY A 31 -11.05 4.82 -2.28
N GLY A 32 -10.33 3.76 -2.58
CA GLY A 32 -10.62 2.41 -2.11
C GLY A 32 -11.66 1.68 -2.96
N PHE A 33 -11.22 0.57 -3.56
CA PHE A 33 -12.05 -0.58 -3.94
C PHE A 33 -12.82 -0.54 -5.26
N ASN A 34 -12.94 0.56 -5.98
CA ASN A 34 -13.74 0.55 -7.21
C ASN A 34 -12.93 0.20 -8.46
N VAL A 35 -13.35 -0.93 -9.03
CA VAL A 35 -13.06 -1.44 -10.37
C VAL A 35 -13.39 -0.33 -11.36
N THR A 36 -12.38 0.30 -11.96
CA THR A 36 -12.61 1.23 -13.07
C THR A 36 -13.00 0.45 -14.31
N GLU A 37 -13.92 1.05 -15.06
CA GLU A 37 -14.54 0.55 -16.29
C GLU A 37 -13.55 -0.24 -17.16
N GLY A 38 -13.93 -1.47 -17.49
CA GLY A 38 -13.16 -2.33 -18.37
C GLY A 38 -12.36 -3.44 -17.68
N ASN A 39 -12.77 -3.96 -16.52
CA ASN A 39 -12.23 -5.24 -15.97
C ASN A 39 -10.70 -5.23 -15.68
N ILE A 40 -10.04 -4.07 -15.72
CA ILE A 40 -8.59 -3.89 -15.52
C ILE A 40 -8.35 -3.42 -14.09
N LEU A 41 -7.57 -4.19 -13.33
CA LEU A 41 -7.15 -3.79 -11.99
C LEU A 41 -5.81 -3.04 -12.07
N PRO A 42 -5.71 -1.80 -11.56
CA PRO A 42 -4.45 -1.07 -11.59
C PRO A 42 -3.39 -1.76 -10.71
N ALA A 43 -2.11 -1.62 -11.06
CA ALA A 43 -1.02 -2.09 -10.20
C ALA A 43 -1.09 -1.41 -8.81
N ILE A 44 -0.79 -2.18 -7.76
CA ILE A 44 -0.74 -1.70 -6.38
C ILE A 44 0.36 -0.64 -6.27
N PRO A 45 0.05 0.59 -5.84
CA PRO A 45 1.05 1.61 -5.62
C PRO A 45 1.94 1.24 -4.42
N VAL A 46 3.24 1.47 -4.57
CA VAL A 46 4.26 1.37 -3.53
C VAL A 46 4.90 2.76 -3.38
N PRO A 47 4.24 3.69 -2.68
CA PRO A 47 4.74 5.04 -2.51
C PRO A 47 5.94 5.05 -1.55
N LEU A 48 7.11 5.37 -2.08
CA LEU A 48 8.35 5.47 -1.32
C LEU A 48 8.61 6.92 -0.90
N HIS A 49 9.07 7.12 0.33
CA HIS A 49 9.61 8.40 0.76
C HIS A 49 10.97 8.66 0.10
N PRO A 50 11.43 9.93 0.04
CA PRO A 50 12.79 10.24 -0.36
C PRO A 50 13.80 9.40 0.43
N GLY A 51 14.63 8.64 -0.27
CA GLY A 51 15.65 7.77 0.32
C GLY A 51 15.14 6.44 0.92
N GLU A 52 13.84 6.17 0.90
CA GLU A 52 13.30 4.89 1.37
C GLU A 52 13.52 3.78 0.34
N SER A 53 14.06 2.65 0.77
CA SER A 53 14.19 1.46 -0.07
C SER A 53 12.89 0.65 -0.11
N LEU A 54 12.70 -0.12 -1.18
CA LEU A 54 11.60 -1.07 -1.27
C LEU A 54 11.61 -2.08 -0.11
N GLY A 55 12.79 -2.50 0.34
CA GLY A 55 12.93 -3.41 1.49
C GLY A 55 12.41 -2.79 2.78
N LEU A 56 12.72 -1.51 3.04
CA LEU A 56 12.21 -0.79 4.20
C LEU A 56 10.69 -0.59 4.11
N TYR A 57 10.16 -0.29 2.93
CA TYR A 57 8.72 -0.23 2.68
C TYR A 57 8.02 -1.55 3.02
N GLU A 58 8.53 -2.67 2.49
CA GLU A 58 7.93 -3.99 2.75
C GLU A 58 8.03 -4.35 4.25
N HIS A 59 9.14 -4.04 4.90
CA HIS A 59 9.28 -4.26 6.35
C HIS A 59 8.23 -3.49 7.15
N ARG A 60 8.00 -2.21 6.83
CA ARG A 60 6.96 -1.38 7.48
C ARG A 60 5.56 -1.93 7.23
N PHE A 61 5.29 -2.41 6.01
CA PHE A 61 4.03 -3.08 5.69
C PHE A 61 3.83 -4.33 6.57
N LEU A 62 4.85 -5.19 6.71
CA LEU A 62 4.77 -6.39 7.56
C LEU A 62 4.56 -6.05 9.04
N ILE A 63 5.14 -4.96 9.54
CA ILE A 63 4.87 -4.48 10.91
C ILE A 63 3.41 -4.05 11.04
N TRP A 64 2.91 -3.25 10.10
CA TRP A 64 1.52 -2.76 10.10
C TRP A 64 0.49 -3.87 9.97
N LEU A 65 0.80 -4.98 9.28
CA LEU A 65 -0.09 -6.14 9.19
C LEU A 65 -0.41 -6.77 10.55
N LYS A 66 0.47 -6.62 11.56
CA LYS A 66 0.25 -7.15 12.90
C LYS A 66 -1.01 -6.56 13.56
N ASP A 67 -1.36 -5.32 13.22
CA ASP A 67 -2.58 -4.67 13.72
C ASP A 67 -3.87 -5.34 13.18
N PHE A 68 -3.75 -6.16 12.13
CA PHE A 68 -4.84 -6.95 11.54
C PHE A 68 -4.77 -8.43 11.90
N ASN A 69 -3.85 -8.82 12.79
CA ASN A 69 -3.51 -10.21 13.08
C ASN A 69 -3.13 -11.01 11.81
N GLU A 70 -2.55 -10.34 10.82
CA GLU A 70 -2.12 -10.92 9.55
C GLU A 70 -0.60 -11.06 9.48
N THR A 71 -0.16 -12.04 8.70
CA THR A 71 1.26 -12.29 8.39
C THR A 71 1.42 -12.44 6.88
N LYS A 72 2.67 -12.43 6.40
CA LYS A 72 2.94 -12.73 4.99
C LYS A 72 2.37 -14.10 4.59
N ASP A 73 2.52 -15.10 5.45
CA ASP A 73 2.07 -16.47 5.16
C ASP A 73 0.54 -16.61 5.19
N SER A 74 -0.16 -15.93 6.11
CA SER A 74 -1.64 -15.95 6.11
C SER A 74 -2.24 -15.33 4.85
N LEU A 75 -1.53 -14.37 4.24
CA LEU A 75 -1.97 -13.69 3.02
C LEU A 75 -1.69 -14.47 1.73
N ARG A 76 -0.74 -15.42 1.73
CA ARG A 76 -0.42 -16.24 0.54
C ARG A 76 -1.63 -16.99 -0.02
N GLY A 77 -2.55 -17.41 0.85
CA GLY A 77 -3.79 -18.10 0.45
C GLY A 77 -4.91 -17.16 -0.03
N ASN A 78 -4.74 -15.83 0.08
CA ASN A 78 -5.77 -14.87 -0.27
C ASN A 78 -5.19 -13.60 -0.95
N PRO A 79 -4.84 -13.67 -2.24
CA PRO A 79 -4.28 -12.54 -2.99
C PRO A 79 -5.18 -11.31 -3.03
N ALA A 80 -6.50 -11.49 -3.03
CA ALA A 80 -7.45 -10.38 -2.99
C ALA A 80 -7.35 -9.61 -1.66
N ARG A 81 -7.20 -10.33 -0.53
CA ARG A 81 -7.01 -9.72 0.79
C ARG A 81 -5.67 -9.02 0.91
N GLU A 82 -4.60 -9.65 0.43
CA GLU A 82 -3.27 -9.03 0.38
C GLU A 82 -3.31 -7.73 -0.42
N ARG A 83 -3.93 -7.76 -1.61
CA ARG A 83 -4.11 -6.57 -2.44
C ARG A 83 -4.82 -5.45 -1.68
N ARG A 84 -5.95 -5.75 -1.04
CA ARG A 84 -6.73 -4.75 -0.28
C ARG A 84 -5.90 -4.13 0.85
N LEU A 85 -5.13 -4.94 1.57
CA LEU A 85 -4.26 -4.47 2.65
C LEU A 85 -3.11 -3.61 2.13
N ARG A 86 -2.47 -4.00 1.03
CA ARG A 86 -1.41 -3.20 0.40
C ARG A 86 -1.92 -1.87 -0.14
N MET A 87 -3.09 -1.86 -0.77
CA MET A 87 -3.75 -0.61 -1.20
C MET A 87 -4.03 0.29 0.00
N LYS A 88 -4.65 -0.25 1.07
CA LYS A 88 -4.92 0.51 2.29
C LYS A 88 -3.65 1.09 2.90
N PHE A 89 -2.58 0.30 2.98
CA PHE A 89 -1.30 0.76 3.48
C PHE A 89 -0.73 1.92 2.65
N ALA A 90 -0.78 1.84 1.32
CA ALA A 90 -0.33 2.91 0.44
C ALA A 90 -1.09 4.22 0.68
N TYR A 91 -2.43 4.19 0.78
CA TYR A 91 -3.24 5.37 1.08
C TYR A 91 -2.94 5.97 2.47
N LEU A 92 -2.69 5.12 3.48
CA LEU A 92 -2.33 5.60 4.83
C LEU A 92 -1.01 6.37 4.86
N ARG A 93 -0.08 6.09 3.94
CA ARG A 93 1.18 6.83 3.83
C ARG A 93 0.96 8.26 3.33
N VAL A 94 0.04 8.43 2.40
CA VAL A 94 -0.36 9.71 1.81
C VAL A 94 -1.14 10.55 2.82
N GLN A 95 -2.07 9.93 3.56
CA GLN A 95 -2.87 10.61 4.59
C GLN A 95 -2.06 11.00 5.85
N GLY A 96 -0.74 10.83 5.87
CA GLY A 96 0.14 11.18 7.00
C GLY A 96 -0.07 10.35 8.28
N SER A 97 -1.01 9.39 8.28
CA SER A 97 -1.39 8.64 9.48
C SER A 97 -0.37 7.59 9.89
N LEU A 98 0.49 7.11 8.97
CA LEU A 98 1.52 6.12 9.29
C LEU A 98 2.72 6.73 10.07
N PHE A 99 2.97 8.03 9.96
CA PHE A 99 4.04 8.69 10.72
C PHE A 99 3.73 8.75 12.21
N LYS A 100 2.46 9.03 12.57
CA LYS A 100 2.04 9.10 13.98
C LYS A 100 2.09 7.76 14.72
N LEU A 101 1.99 6.63 14.02
CA LEU A 101 2.02 5.30 14.65
C LEU A 101 3.44 4.81 14.97
N ASN A 102 4.46 5.27 14.24
CA ASN A 102 5.85 4.87 14.48
C ASN A 102 6.56 5.75 15.52
N GLU A 103 6.12 6.98 15.73
CA GLU A 103 6.64 7.86 16.79
C GLU A 103 6.14 7.45 18.20
N LEU A 104 4.99 6.77 18.30
CA LEU A 104 4.43 6.27 19.56
C LEU A 104 5.03 4.93 20.03
N LYS A 105 5.98 4.35 19.28
CA LYS A 105 6.66 3.09 19.63
C LYS A 105 8.19 3.22 19.77
N LEU A 106 8.70 4.43 20.00
CA LEU A 106 10.05 4.56 20.57
C LEU A 106 9.94 4.26 22.08
N PRO A 107 10.52 3.15 22.59
CA PRO A 107 10.61 2.97 24.03
C PRO A 107 11.43 4.12 24.60
N ASN A 108 10.95 4.69 25.71
CA ASN A 108 11.75 5.51 26.61
C ASN A 108 13.12 4.83 26.77
N GLN A 109 14.15 5.44 26.23
CA GLN A 109 15.52 5.20 26.65
C GLN A 109 15.67 5.94 27.98
N MET A 110 15.41 5.22 29.07
CA MET A 110 15.90 5.53 30.41
C MET A 110 16.62 4.29 30.93
#